data_AF-A0A1F5ZP15-F1
#
_entry.id   AF-A0A1F5ZP15-F1
#
_cell.length_a   1.000
_cell.length_b   1.000
_cell.length_c   1.000
_cell.angle_alpha   90.00
_cell.angle_beta   90.00
_cell.angle_gamma   90.00
#
_symmetry.space_group_name_H-M   'P 1'
#
loop_
_entity.id
_entity.type
_entity.pdbx_description
1 polymer ?
#
loop_
_entity_poly.entity_id
_entity_poly.type
_entity_poly.pdbx_seq_one_letter_code
_entity_poly.pdbx_strand_id
1 'polypeptide(L)'
;MDKVFAFLDKETPKGTVNLIIQGTFGLYPYAFILEYWDDPNLKINPRWPLSTIDPDVFQMAKNTPTYVLLKEHDQIPAQLPLILVLKSEKPGGKYPLLLTKLK
;
A
#
# COMPACT_ATOMS: atom_id res chain seq x y z
N MET A 1 -1.43 5.44 -16.51
CA MET A 1 -1.99 5.48 -15.15
C MET A 1 -1.17 4.51 -14.29
N ASP A 2 -0.77 4.92 -13.09
CA ASP A 2 0.02 4.07 -12.19
C ASP A 2 -0.77 2.80 -11.84
N LYS A 3 -0.12 1.63 -11.94
CA LYS A 3 -0.75 0.31 -11.76
C LYS A 3 -1.36 0.12 -10.39
N VAL A 4 -0.88 0.85 -9.37
CA VAL A 4 -1.42 0.78 -8.01
C VAL A 4 -2.83 1.37 -7.97
N PHE A 5 -3.05 2.54 -8.57
CA PHE A 5 -4.36 3.17 -8.63
C PHE A 5 -5.36 2.29 -9.39
N ALA A 6 -4.97 1.83 -10.59
CA ALA A 6 -5.81 0.94 -11.39
C ALA A 6 -6.13 -0.40 -10.69
N PHE A 7 -5.33 -0.83 -9.73
CA PHE A 7 -5.62 -1.98 -8.89
C PHE A 7 -6.64 -1.61 -7.80
N LEU A 8 -6.43 -0.51 -7.08
CA LEU A 8 -7.35 -0.04 -6.04
C LEU A 8 -8.74 0.25 -6.61
N ASP A 9 -8.83 0.88 -7.79
CA ASP A 9 -10.09 1.15 -8.50
C ASP A 9 -10.90 -0.12 -8.81
N LYS A 10 -10.24 -1.29 -8.84
CA LYS A 10 -10.90 -2.59 -9.02
C LYS A 10 -11.24 -3.28 -7.70
N GLU A 11 -10.54 -2.95 -6.62
CA GLU A 11 -10.74 -3.57 -5.32
C GLU A 11 -11.75 -2.82 -4.45
N THR A 12 -11.70 -1.48 -4.41
CA THR A 12 -12.60 -0.69 -3.55
C THR A 12 -14.10 -0.82 -3.87
N PRO A 13 -14.54 -1.11 -5.12
CA PRO A 13 -15.95 -1.41 -5.39
C PRO A 13 -16.41 -2.76 -4.81
N LYS A 14 -15.49 -3.68 -4.47
CA LYS A 14 -15.81 -5.00 -3.90
C LYS A 14 -16.06 -4.95 -2.40
N GLY A 15 -15.67 -3.86 -1.74
CA GLY A 15 -15.80 -3.66 -0.30
C GLY A 15 -14.64 -2.84 0.26
N THR A 16 -14.62 -2.71 1.58
CA THR A 16 -13.59 -1.93 2.27
C THR A 16 -12.20 -2.56 2.12
N VAL A 17 -11.19 -1.73 1.89
CA VAL A 17 -9.78 -2.09 1.72
C VAL A 17 -8.93 -1.18 2.61
N ASN A 18 -7.93 -1.75 3.27
CA ASN A 18 -6.90 -0.98 3.97
C ASN A 18 -5.65 -0.86 3.09
N LEU A 19 -5.12 0.35 2.94
CA LEU A 19 -3.85 0.62 2.29
C LEU A 19 -2.87 1.19 3.31
N ILE A 20 -1.88 0.39 3.69
CA ILE A 20 -0.75 0.84 4.51
C ILE A 20 0.30 1.43 3.56
N ILE A 21 0.65 2.70 3.73
CA ILE A 21 1.64 3.37 2.86
C ILE A 21 2.93 3.58 3.64
N GLN A 22 4.06 3.15 3.08
CA GLN A 22 5.37 3.47 3.63
C GLN A 22 5.61 4.99 3.58
N GLY A 23 5.78 5.60 4.74
CA GLY A 23 5.91 7.04 4.93
C GLY A 23 4.72 7.61 5.73
N THR A 24 4.98 8.56 6.61
CA THR A 24 3.95 9.26 7.40
C THR A 24 3.46 10.54 6.74
N PHE A 25 4.34 11.21 6.00
CA PHE A 25 4.09 12.49 5.34
C PHE A 25 4.66 12.51 3.93
N GLY A 26 4.25 13.50 3.14
CA GLY A 26 4.81 13.78 1.82
C GLY A 26 3.85 13.49 0.66
N LEU A 27 4.34 13.73 -0.55
CA LEU A 27 3.53 13.72 -1.77
C LEU A 27 2.87 12.37 -2.05
N TYR A 28 3.51 11.26 -1.69
CA TYR A 28 2.97 9.93 -1.98
C TYR A 28 1.71 9.64 -1.16
N PRO A 29 1.75 9.61 0.19
CA PRO A 29 0.52 9.46 0.99
C PRO A 29 -0.55 10.49 0.60
N TYR A 30 -0.16 11.74 0.37
CA TYR A 30 -1.09 12.80 0.01
C TYR A 30 -1.78 12.59 -1.34
N ALA A 31 -1.07 12.06 -2.35
CA ALA A 31 -1.67 11.75 -3.65
C ALA A 31 -2.80 10.71 -3.54
N PHE A 32 -2.61 9.66 -2.74
CA PHE A 32 -3.68 8.69 -2.50
C PHE A 32 -4.84 9.32 -1.73
N ILE A 33 -4.56 10.16 -0.73
CA ILE A 33 -5.62 10.83 0.04
C ILE A 33 -6.46 11.74 -0.86
N LEU A 34 -5.83 12.48 -1.78
CA LEU A 34 -6.56 13.34 -2.71
C LEU A 34 -7.39 12.54 -3.73
N GLU A 35 -6.80 11.50 -4.32
CA GLU A 35 -7.48 10.71 -5.34
C GLU A 35 -8.71 9.98 -4.77
N TYR A 36 -8.58 9.43 -3.56
CA TYR A 36 -9.61 8.63 -2.90
C TYR A 36 -10.32 9.39 -1.76
N TRP A 37 -10.31 10.73 -1.81
CA TRP A 37 -10.83 11.58 -0.73
C TRP A 37 -12.29 11.25 -0.37
N ASP A 38 -13.11 10.97 -1.39
CA ASP A 38 -14.53 10.65 -1.24
C ASP A 38 -14.84 9.15 -1.27
N ASP A 39 -13.83 8.26 -1.32
CA ASP A 39 -14.05 6.81 -1.34
C ASP A 39 -14.13 6.26 0.10
N PRO A 40 -15.33 5.93 0.62
CA PRO A 40 -15.46 5.41 1.98
C PRO A 40 -14.88 4.00 2.13
N ASN A 41 -14.67 3.28 1.01
CA ASN A 41 -14.16 1.92 1.01
C ASN A 41 -12.64 1.86 1.04
N LEU A 42 -11.91 2.96 0.80
CA LEU A 42 -10.46 2.95 0.97
C LEU A 42 -10.04 3.59 2.29
N LYS A 43 -9.38 2.82 3.16
CA LYS A 43 -8.77 3.31 4.40
C LYS A 43 -7.26 3.44 4.23
N ILE A 44 -6.78 4.66 4.09
CA ILE A 44 -5.36 4.97 3.90
C ILE A 44 -4.69 5.15 5.27
N ASN A 45 -3.65 4.38 5.52
CA ASN A 45 -2.91 4.36 6.79
C ASN A 45 -1.41 4.59 6.52
N PRO A 46 -0.94 5.84 6.50
CA PRO A 46 0.48 6.16 6.39
C PRO A 46 1.25 5.63 7.61
N ARG A 47 2.37 4.95 7.41
CA ARG A 47 3.20 4.35 8.48
C ARG A 47 4.68 4.56 8.23
N TRP A 48 5.39 5.00 9.27
CA TRP A 48 6.84 5.13 9.29
C TRP A 48 7.37 5.01 10.71
N PRO A 49 8.45 4.25 10.96
CA PRO A 49 9.15 3.39 10.00
C PRO A 49 8.32 2.14 9.66
N LEU A 50 8.63 1.48 8.54
CA LEU A 50 8.01 0.21 8.13
C LEU A 50 9.07 -0.91 8.13
N SER A 51 9.87 -0.95 9.20
CA SER A 51 10.90 -1.96 9.44
C SER A 51 10.32 -3.30 9.92
N THR A 52 9.12 -3.25 10.50
CA THR A 52 8.31 -4.38 10.96
C THR A 52 6.86 -4.13 10.58
N ILE A 53 6.04 -5.18 10.57
CA ILE A 53 4.58 -5.03 10.44
C ILE A 53 3.99 -4.94 11.85
N ASP A 54 3.28 -3.84 12.11
CA ASP A 54 2.63 -3.60 13.39
C ASP A 54 1.52 -4.63 13.66
N PRO A 55 1.28 -5.03 14.93
CA PRO A 55 0.24 -6.00 15.27
C PRO A 55 -1.17 -5.62 14.80
N ASP A 56 -1.49 -4.32 14.73
CA ASP A 56 -2.78 -3.82 14.25
C ASP A 56 -2.98 -4.11 12.75
N VAL A 57 -1.93 -4.00 11.93
CA VAL A 57 -1.97 -4.36 10.50
C VAL A 57 -2.29 -5.85 10.31
N PHE A 58 -1.74 -6.72 11.15
CA PHE A 58 -2.12 -8.15 11.14
C PHE A 58 -3.59 -8.36 11.51
N GLN A 59 -4.13 -7.60 12.46
CA GLN A 59 -5.55 -7.70 12.82
C GLN A 59 -6.45 -7.18 11.69
N MET A 60 -6.08 -6.07 11.06
CA MET A 60 -6.79 -5.53 9.90
C MET A 60 -6.88 -6.55 8.77
N ALA A 61 -5.76 -7.21 8.46
CA ALA A 61 -5.68 -8.18 7.36
C ALA A 61 -6.51 -9.45 7.57
N LYS A 62 -6.91 -9.79 8.81
CA LYS A 62 -7.77 -10.95 9.07
C LYS A 62 -9.20 -10.75 8.56
N ASN A 63 -9.69 -9.52 8.60
CA ASN A 63 -11.11 -9.21 8.34
C ASN A 63 -11.31 -8.39 7.07
N THR A 64 -10.28 -7.66 6.64
CA THR A 64 -10.38 -6.69 5.55
C THR A 64 -9.15 -6.83 4.65
N PRO A 65 -9.32 -6.87 3.30
CA PRO A 65 -8.20 -6.82 2.38
C PRO A 65 -7.25 -5.69 2.75
N THR A 66 -6.01 -6.04 3.09
CA THR A 66 -5.02 -5.10 3.60
C THR A 66 -3.76 -5.20 2.77
N TYR A 67 -3.42 -4.12 2.09
CA TYR A 67 -2.25 -4.01 1.24
C TYR A 67 -1.21 -3.10 1.87
N VAL A 68 0.06 -3.42 1.64
CA VAL A 68 1.20 -2.61 2.09
C VAL A 68 1.95 -2.11 0.85
N LEU A 69 2.07 -0.79 0.72
CA LEU A 69 2.75 -0.12 -0.38
C LEU A 69 4.17 0.29 0.07
N LEU A 70 5.17 -0.43 -0.43
CA LEU A 70 6.57 -0.07 -0.27
C LEU A 70 6.99 0.83 -1.44
N LYS A 71 7.66 1.94 -1.14
CA LYS A 71 8.03 2.96 -2.16
C LYS A 71 9.53 3.26 -2.22
N GLU A 72 10.31 2.77 -1.27
CA GLU A 72 11.76 3.04 -1.13
C GLU A 72 12.61 1.77 -1.26
N HIS A 73 12.04 0.73 -1.84
CA HIS A 73 12.67 -0.58 -1.93
C HIS A 73 12.57 -1.12 -3.36
N ASP A 74 13.66 -1.70 -3.86
CA ASP A 74 13.65 -2.40 -5.15
C ASP A 74 13.08 -3.83 -5.03
N GLN A 75 13.18 -4.42 -3.83
CA GLN A 75 12.69 -5.75 -3.49
C GLN A 75 12.04 -5.72 -2.10
N ILE A 76 11.14 -6.66 -1.82
CA ILE A 76 10.53 -6.78 -0.49
C ILE A 76 11.63 -7.13 0.52
N PRO A 77 11.83 -6.35 1.60
CA PRO A 77 12.78 -6.68 2.65
C PRO A 77 12.50 -8.08 3.24
N ALA A 78 13.53 -8.92 3.34
CA ALA A 78 13.39 -10.34 3.68
C ALA A 78 12.74 -10.59 5.05
N GLN A 79 12.88 -9.64 5.98
CA GLN A 79 12.29 -9.70 7.31
C GLN A 79 10.79 -9.37 7.35
N LEU A 80 10.23 -8.76 6.30
CA LEU A 80 8.81 -8.43 6.24
C LEU A 80 8.03 -9.64 5.72
N PRO A 81 6.98 -10.10 6.41
CA PRO A 81 6.15 -11.25 6.01
C PRO A 81 5.15 -10.84 4.91
N LEU A 82 5.68 -10.32 3.79
CA LEU A 82 4.91 -9.77 2.70
C LEU A 82 5.11 -10.57 1.42
N ILE A 83 4.06 -10.65 0.62
CA ILE A 83 4.08 -11.22 -0.73
C ILE A 83 3.70 -10.16 -1.76
N LEU A 84 4.40 -10.18 -2.90
CA LEU A 84 4.17 -9.21 -3.97
C LEU A 84 2.81 -9.44 -4.62
N VAL A 85 2.00 -8.38 -4.70
CA VAL A 85 0.74 -8.37 -5.45
C VAL A 85 0.98 -7.78 -6.84
N LEU A 86 1.60 -6.61 -6.90
CA LEU A 86 2.05 -6.01 -8.17
C LEU A 86 3.25 -5.09 -7.96
N LYS A 87 3.96 -4.86 -9.06
CA LYS A 87 5.06 -3.91 -9.17
C LYS A 87 4.70 -2.81 -10.18
N SER A 88 4.79 -1.56 -9.74
CA SER A 88 4.59 -0.38 -10.59
C SER A 88 5.92 0.36 -10.73
N GLU A 89 6.45 0.41 -11.94
CA GLU A 89 7.73 1.08 -12.22
C GLU A 89 7.56 2.60 -12.18
N LYS A 90 8.55 3.29 -11.62
CA LYS A 90 8.61 4.77 -11.65
C LYS A 90 9.53 5.24 -12.78
N PRO A 91 9.31 6.45 -13.32
CA PRO A 91 10.29 7.10 -14.18
C PRO A 91 11.67 7.11 -13.52
N GLY A 92 12.72 6.75 -14.28
CA GLY A 92 14.09 6.65 -13.76
C GLY A 92 14.49 5.27 -13.22
N GLY A 93 13.57 4.31 -13.10
CA GLY A 93 13.88 2.89 -12.90
C GLY A 93 14.46 2.50 -11.53
N LYS A 94 14.41 3.39 -10.54
CA LYS A 94 14.80 3.12 -9.15
C LYS A 94 13.59 3.18 -8.23
N TYR A 95 13.58 2.32 -7.22
CA TYR A 95 12.55 2.28 -6.18
C TYR A 95 11.14 2.23 -6.77
N PRO A 96 10.80 1.15 -7.49
CA PRO A 96 9.42 0.89 -7.91
C PRO A 96 8.46 0.96 -6.72
N LEU A 97 7.18 1.13 -7.02
CA LEU A 97 6.14 0.85 -6.02
C LEU A 97 5.91 -0.65 -5.98
N LEU A 98 6.10 -1.24 -4.79
CA LEU A 98 5.76 -2.62 -4.51
C LEU A 98 4.47 -2.63 -3.71
N LEU A 99 3.37 -2.99 -4.36
CA LEU A 99 2.13 -3.28 -3.64
C LEU A 99 2.18 -4.73 -3.19
N THR A 100 2.00 -4.95 -1.91
CA THR A 100 2.16 -6.25 -1.26
C THR A 100 0.97 -6.54 -0.36
N LYS A 101 0.86 -7.78 0.11
CA LYS A 101 -0.07 -8.20 1.17
C LYS A 101 0.65 -9.10 2.16
N LEU A 102 0.09 -9.29 3.34
CA LEU A 102 0.64 -10.24 4.31
C LEU A 102 0.59 -11.67 3.76
N LYS A 103 1.61 -12.45 4.11
CA LYS A 103 1.73 -13.88 3.77
C LYS A 103 0.67 -14.72 4.47
#